data_AF-A0A1V4PGA1-F1
#
_entry.id   AF-A0A1V4PGA1-F1
#
_cell.length_a   1.000
_cell.length_b   1.000
_cell.length_c   1.000
_cell.angle_alpha   90.00
_cell.angle_beta   90.00
_cell.angle_gamma   90.00
#
_symmetry.space_group_name_H-M   'P 1'
#
loop_
_entity.id
_entity.type
_entity.pdbx_description
1 polymer ?
#
loop_
_entity_poly.entity_id
_entity_poly.type
_entity_poly.pdbx_seq_one_letter_code
_entity_poly.pdbx_strand_id
1 'polypeptide(L)'
;MHDDATTSEFGSDEQRITEALQAITARRAVIEQAKGMLMLVYGVDADAAFDVLRKQSQDHNVKLNLVAEQVMKDLVELSRTKGPMRQLALGSLIDTANQRIKHSAERQLDGQTKTGVPMTELGPPPG
;
A
#
# COMPACT_ATOMS: atom_id res chain seq x y z
N MET A 1 -10.89 -49.18 19.20
CA MET A 1 -11.42 -48.35 18.10
C MET A 1 -12.20 -47.20 18.74
N HIS A 2 -11.49 -46.21 19.25
CA HIS A 2 -11.99 -44.97 19.82
C HIS A 2 -10.81 -44.00 19.67
N ASP A 3 -10.82 -43.19 18.60
CA ASP A 3 -9.97 -42.02 18.37
C ASP A 3 -10.32 -41.52 16.96
N ASP A 4 -11.38 -40.71 16.83
CA ASP A 4 -11.67 -40.01 15.56
C ASP A 4 -12.53 -38.74 15.76
N ALA A 5 -13.38 -38.69 16.79
CA ALA A 5 -14.27 -37.53 16.99
C ALA A 5 -13.57 -36.24 17.44
N THR A 6 -12.50 -36.33 18.24
CA THR A 6 -11.87 -35.15 18.86
C THR A 6 -11.01 -34.35 17.87
N THR A 7 -10.40 -34.99 16.86
CA THR A 7 -9.53 -34.30 15.88
C THR A 7 -10.32 -33.41 14.92
N SER A 8 -11.61 -33.72 14.69
CA SER A 8 -12.43 -33.00 13.69
C SER A 8 -12.94 -31.64 14.17
N GLU A 9 -13.20 -31.45 15.47
CA GLU A 9 -13.71 -30.17 15.99
C GLU A 9 -12.62 -29.08 16.02
N PHE A 10 -11.40 -29.42 16.46
CA PHE A 10 -10.27 -28.48 16.52
C PHE A 10 -9.85 -27.96 15.14
N GLY A 11 -9.85 -28.82 14.11
CA GLY A 11 -9.56 -28.39 12.74
C GLY A 11 -10.64 -27.46 12.18
N SER A 12 -11.90 -27.64 12.59
CA SER A 12 -13.02 -26.80 12.14
C SER A 12 -12.98 -25.39 12.74
N ASP A 13 -12.58 -25.26 14.01
CA ASP A 13 -12.47 -23.96 14.67
C ASP A 13 -11.27 -23.16 14.14
N GLU A 14 -10.13 -23.81 13.91
CA GLU A 14 -8.95 -23.19 13.31
C GLU A 14 -9.25 -22.68 11.89
N GLN A 15 -10.01 -23.47 11.11
CA GLN A 15 -10.45 -23.07 9.78
C GLN A 15 -11.38 -21.84 9.83
N ARG A 16 -12.36 -21.82 10.75
CA ARG A 16 -13.26 -20.67 10.92
C ARG A 16 -12.55 -19.40 11.37
N ILE A 17 -11.57 -19.51 12.25
CA ILE A 17 -10.74 -18.38 12.69
C ILE A 17 -9.92 -17.84 11.52
N THR A 18 -9.31 -18.73 10.73
CA THR A 18 -8.53 -18.36 9.54
C THR A 18 -9.38 -17.61 8.52
N GLU A 19 -10.57 -18.12 8.22
CA GLU A 19 -11.54 -17.49 7.31
C GLU A 19 -11.96 -16.10 7.82
N ALA A 20 -12.23 -15.97 9.12
CA ALA A 20 -12.59 -14.69 9.73
C ALA A 20 -11.44 -13.65 9.63
N LEU A 21 -10.19 -14.07 9.88
CA LEU A 21 -9.02 -13.21 9.74
C LEU A 21 -8.80 -12.75 8.31
N GLN A 22 -8.97 -13.65 7.33
CA GLN A 22 -8.90 -13.31 5.91
C GLN A 22 -9.99 -12.30 5.53
N ALA A 23 -11.22 -12.50 6.00
CA ALA A 23 -12.32 -11.58 5.74
C ALA A 23 -12.06 -10.19 6.34
N ILE A 24 -11.51 -10.11 7.56
CA ILE A 24 -11.12 -8.84 8.19
C ILE A 24 -10.01 -8.14 7.40
N THR A 25 -9.00 -8.90 6.99
CA THR A 25 -7.85 -8.37 6.23
C THR A 25 -8.30 -7.84 4.87
N ALA A 26 -9.14 -8.57 4.16
CA ALA A 26 -9.71 -8.14 2.89
C ALA A 26 -10.52 -6.84 3.04
N ARG A 27 -11.36 -6.73 4.09
CA ARG A 27 -12.13 -5.51 4.38
C ARG A 27 -11.22 -4.31 4.67
N ARG A 28 -10.15 -4.51 5.44
CA ARG A 28 -9.16 -3.44 5.71
C ARG A 28 -8.46 -3.00 4.42
N ALA A 29 -8.05 -3.94 3.58
CA ALA A 29 -7.37 -3.65 2.31
C ALA A 29 -8.22 -2.75 1.40
N VAL A 30 -9.51 -3.07 1.25
CA VAL A 30 -10.47 -2.28 0.46
C VAL A 30 -10.59 -0.83 0.99
N ILE A 31 -10.69 -0.66 2.31
CA ILE A 31 -10.81 0.67 2.92
C ILE A 31 -9.53 1.49 2.70
N GLU A 32 -8.35 0.88 2.86
CA GLU A 32 -7.08 1.59 2.63
C GLU A 32 -6.87 1.97 1.15
N GLN A 33 -7.28 1.11 0.21
CA GLN A 33 -7.27 1.46 -1.21
C GLN A 33 -8.19 2.65 -1.51
N ALA A 34 -9.42 2.62 -1.00
CA ALA A 34 -10.37 3.73 -1.17
C ALA A 34 -9.84 5.03 -0.58
N LYS A 35 -9.21 4.99 0.61
CA LYS A 35 -8.53 6.16 1.21
C LYS A 35 -7.47 6.72 0.28
N GLY A 36 -6.57 5.87 -0.24
CA GLY A 36 -5.51 6.31 -1.16
C GLY A 36 -6.06 6.98 -2.43
N MET A 37 -7.17 6.45 -2.99
CA MET A 37 -7.83 7.08 -4.13
C MET A 37 -8.45 8.44 -3.78
N LEU A 38 -9.08 8.56 -2.61
CA LEU A 38 -9.67 9.82 -2.14
C LEU A 38 -8.60 10.87 -1.83
N MET A 39 -7.47 10.48 -1.26
CA MET A 39 -6.31 11.36 -1.07
C MET A 39 -5.84 11.94 -2.40
N LEU A 40 -5.74 11.12 -3.45
CA LEU A 40 -5.37 11.59 -4.79
C LEU A 40 -6.42 12.53 -5.40
N VAL A 41 -7.70 12.24 -5.21
CA VAL A 41 -8.80 13.01 -5.81
C VAL A 41 -9.01 14.36 -5.11
N TYR A 42 -8.96 14.37 -3.77
CA TYR A 42 -9.26 15.55 -2.97
C TYR A 42 -8.01 16.32 -2.50
N GLY A 43 -6.82 15.75 -2.63
CA GLY A 43 -5.58 16.38 -2.16
C GLY A 43 -5.48 16.46 -0.63
N VAL A 44 -6.03 15.47 0.07
CA VAL A 44 -6.10 15.42 1.54
C VAL A 44 -5.24 14.30 2.11
N ASP A 45 -5.04 14.31 3.43
CA ASP A 45 -4.37 13.21 4.14
C ASP A 45 -5.29 11.99 4.33
N ALA A 46 -4.72 10.93 4.91
CA ALA A 46 -5.40 9.66 5.10
C ALA A 46 -6.56 9.73 6.10
N ASP A 47 -6.48 10.60 7.11
CA ASP A 47 -7.50 10.74 8.15
C ASP A 47 -8.73 11.45 7.58
N ALA A 48 -8.51 12.57 6.89
CA ALA A 48 -9.58 13.28 6.19
C ALA A 48 -10.24 12.41 5.10
N ALA A 49 -9.47 11.60 4.38
CA ALA A 49 -10.01 10.65 3.40
C ALA A 49 -10.89 9.57 4.08
N PHE A 50 -10.47 9.07 5.25
CA PHE A 50 -11.25 8.11 6.01
C PHE A 50 -12.54 8.72 6.57
N ASP A 51 -12.51 9.97 7.01
CA ASP A 51 -13.69 10.70 7.49
C ASP A 51 -14.75 10.86 6.41
N VAL A 52 -14.35 11.04 5.14
CA VAL A 52 -15.28 11.04 4.01
C VAL A 52 -16.02 9.71 3.90
N LEU A 53 -15.31 8.58 3.94
CA LEU A 53 -15.92 7.25 3.89
C LEU A 53 -16.82 6.99 5.10
N ARG A 54 -16.36 7.37 6.29
CA ARG A 54 -17.10 7.24 7.55
C ARG A 54 -18.41 8.04 7.49
N LYS A 55 -18.36 9.28 7.03
CA LYS A 55 -19.54 10.14 6.89
C LYS A 55 -20.57 9.50 5.94
N GLN A 56 -20.13 9.04 4.76
CA GLN A 56 -21.03 8.40 3.80
C GLN A 56 -21.66 7.11 4.35
N SER A 57 -20.88 6.31 5.07
CA SER A 57 -21.33 5.09 5.77
C SER A 57 -22.39 5.41 6.82
N GLN A 58 -22.20 6.45 7.63
CA GLN A 58 -23.14 6.87 8.67
C GLN A 58 -24.41 7.48 8.10
N ASP A 59 -24.28 8.40 7.15
CA ASP A 59 -25.41 9.11 6.54
C ASP A 59 -26.40 8.14 5.86
N HIS A 60 -25.89 7.03 5.32
CA HIS A 60 -26.70 6.02 4.60
C HIS A 60 -26.95 4.74 5.41
N ASN A 61 -26.39 4.61 6.61
CA ASN A 61 -26.43 3.39 7.41
C ASN A 61 -25.96 2.14 6.63
N VAL A 62 -24.85 2.26 5.90
CA VAL A 62 -24.26 1.19 5.07
C VAL A 62 -22.92 0.78 5.67
N LYS A 63 -22.56 -0.50 5.54
CA LYS A 63 -21.23 -0.98 5.99
C LYS A 63 -20.11 -0.22 5.27
N LEU A 64 -19.14 0.27 6.03
CA LEU A 64 -18.03 1.09 5.53
C LEU A 64 -17.26 0.45 4.37
N ASN A 65 -17.05 -0.88 4.39
CA ASN A 65 -16.37 -1.58 3.30
C ASN A 65 -17.17 -1.53 1.99
N LEU A 66 -18.51 -1.58 2.06
CA LEU A 66 -19.36 -1.49 0.86
C LEU A 66 -19.33 -0.08 0.26
N VAL A 67 -19.30 0.95 1.13
CA VAL A 67 -19.09 2.34 0.68
C VAL A 67 -17.74 2.48 -0.02
N ALA A 68 -16.67 1.93 0.58
CA ALA A 68 -15.34 1.95 -0.01
C ALA A 68 -15.29 1.23 -1.37
N GLU A 69 -15.87 0.03 -1.48
CA GLU A 69 -15.98 -0.72 -2.74
C GLU A 69 -16.67 0.10 -3.84
N GLN A 70 -17.83 0.70 -3.51
CA GLN A 70 -18.62 1.46 -4.46
C GLN A 70 -17.89 2.73 -4.91
N VAL A 71 -17.29 3.48 -3.99
CA VAL A 71 -16.50 4.68 -4.29
C VAL A 71 -15.34 4.36 -5.23
N MET A 72 -14.60 3.26 -4.98
CA MET A 72 -13.51 2.85 -5.87
C MET A 72 -14.00 2.53 -7.28
N LYS A 73 -15.10 1.77 -7.37
CA LYS A 73 -15.72 1.41 -8.66
C LYS A 73 -16.08 2.65 -9.47
N ASP A 74 -16.74 3.62 -8.84
CA ASP A 74 -17.22 4.84 -9.50
C ASP A 74 -16.06 5.76 -9.90
N LEU A 75 -15.01 5.86 -9.07
CA LEU A 75 -13.80 6.60 -9.42
C LEU A 75 -13.05 5.99 -10.59
N VAL A 76 -12.96 4.66 -10.65
CA VAL A 76 -12.36 3.94 -11.78
C VAL A 76 -13.17 4.21 -13.05
N GLU A 77 -14.49 4.12 -13.00
CA GLU A 77 -15.35 4.41 -14.15
C GLU A 77 -15.22 5.86 -14.62
N LEU A 78 -15.22 6.82 -13.68
CA LEU A 78 -14.99 8.23 -13.97
C LEU A 78 -13.62 8.47 -14.62
N SER A 79 -12.59 7.72 -14.20
CA SER A 79 -11.24 7.85 -14.77
C SER A 79 -11.16 7.40 -16.22
N ARG A 80 -11.93 6.37 -16.61
CA ARG A 80 -11.98 5.87 -17.99
C ARG A 80 -12.67 6.85 -18.93
N THR A 81 -13.69 7.56 -18.44
CA THR A 81 -14.50 8.49 -19.24
C THR A 81 -13.84 9.86 -19.42
N LYS A 82 -12.99 10.31 -18.49
CA LYS A 82 -12.32 11.63 -18.53
C LYS A 82 -11.07 11.72 -19.46
N GLY A 83 -10.77 10.67 -20.23
CA GLY A 83 -9.92 10.73 -21.43
C GLY A 83 -8.39 10.55 -21.23
N PRO A 84 -7.65 10.36 -22.34
CA PRO A 84 -6.24 9.89 -22.36
C PRO A 84 -5.22 10.86 -21.77
N MET A 85 -5.55 12.15 -21.64
CA MET A 85 -4.64 13.17 -21.10
C MET A 85 -4.28 12.93 -19.62
N ARG A 86 -5.19 12.37 -18.82
CA ARG A 86 -4.90 11.98 -17.43
C ARG A 86 -3.89 10.83 -17.36
N GLN A 87 -3.97 9.87 -18.28
CA GLN A 87 -3.06 8.73 -18.33
C GLN A 87 -1.63 9.15 -18.67
N LEU A 88 -1.47 10.08 -19.61
CA LEU A 88 -0.16 10.62 -19.98
C LEU A 88 0.50 11.41 -18.83
N ALA A 89 -0.28 12.24 -18.11
CA ALA A 89 0.22 12.99 -16.95
C ALA A 89 0.66 12.05 -15.82
N LEU A 90 -0.11 11.00 -15.55
CA LEU A 90 0.27 10.00 -14.54
C LEU A 90 1.52 9.22 -14.95
N GLY A 91 1.66 8.86 -16.23
CA GLY A 91 2.85 8.20 -16.75
C GLY A 91 4.12 9.05 -16.53
N SER A 92 4.07 10.33 -16.91
CA SER A 92 5.20 11.25 -16.69
C SER A 92 5.56 11.41 -15.21
N LEU A 93 4.56 11.42 -14.32
CA LEU A 93 4.79 11.47 -12.88
C LEU A 93 5.52 10.23 -12.36
N ILE A 94 5.13 9.04 -12.83
CA ILE A 94 5.77 7.77 -12.46
C ILE A 94 7.22 7.75 -12.95
N ASP A 95 7.48 8.16 -14.18
CA ASP A 95 8.84 8.22 -14.72
C ASP A 95 9.72 9.18 -13.90
N THR A 96 9.17 10.33 -13.55
CA THR A 96 9.86 11.31 -12.69
C THR A 96 10.12 10.73 -11.29
N ALA A 97 9.16 10.01 -10.71
CA ALA A 97 9.33 9.37 -9.40
C ALA A 97 10.41 8.28 -9.44
N ASN A 98 10.43 7.45 -10.48
CA ASN A 98 11.45 6.42 -10.71
C ASN A 98 12.85 7.05 -10.80
N GLN A 99 13.00 8.16 -11.51
CA GLN A 99 14.25 8.89 -11.56
C GLN A 99 14.69 9.34 -10.16
N ARG A 100 13.81 9.95 -9.36
CA ARG A 100 14.16 10.38 -7.99
C ARG A 100 14.59 9.22 -7.09
N ILE A 101 13.91 8.08 -7.19
CA ILE A 101 14.26 6.86 -6.44
C ILE A 101 15.66 6.40 -6.84
N LYS A 102 15.95 6.32 -8.14
CA LYS A 102 17.27 5.92 -8.67
C LYS A 102 18.38 6.83 -8.15
N HIS A 103 18.21 8.16 -8.25
CA HIS A 103 19.20 9.12 -7.74
C HIS A 103 19.37 9.03 -6.21
N SER A 104 18.30 8.70 -5.48
CA SER A 104 18.39 8.51 -4.03
C SER A 104 19.17 7.26 -3.68
N ALA A 105 18.98 6.16 -4.43
CA ALA A 105 19.73 4.92 -4.27
C ALA A 105 21.22 5.07 -4.64
N GLU A 106 21.54 5.77 -5.73
CA GLU A 106 22.93 6.04 -6.15
C GLU A 106 23.70 6.83 -5.09
N ARG A 107 23.09 7.88 -4.51
CA ARG A 107 23.70 8.63 -3.40
C ARG A 107 23.93 7.79 -2.14
N GLN A 108 23.06 6.81 -1.88
CA GLN A 108 23.20 5.91 -0.74
C GLN A 108 24.37 4.92 -0.94
N LEU A 109 24.58 4.45 -2.17
CA LEU A 109 25.72 3.59 -2.55
C LEU A 109 27.05 4.35 -2.50
N ASP A 110 27.09 5.58 -3.01
CA ASP A 110 28.29 6.44 -2.94
C ASP A 110 28.67 6.80 -1.50
N GLY A 111 27.68 7.02 -0.63
CA GLY A 111 27.87 7.26 0.80
C GLY A 111 28.44 6.05 1.54
N GLN A 112 27.99 4.84 1.20
CA GLN A 112 28.51 3.58 1.76
C GLN A 112 29.94 3.27 1.29
N THR A 113 30.27 3.62 0.04
CA THR A 113 31.61 3.38 -0.55
C THR A 113 32.66 4.34 0.04
N LYS A 114 32.28 5.59 0.35
CA LYS A 114 33.18 6.57 0.98
C LYS A 114 33.43 6.36 2.49
N THR A 115 32.59 5.56 3.16
CA THR A 115 32.82 5.16 4.56
C THR A 115 33.82 4.00 4.72
N GLY A 116 34.29 3.40 3.62
CA GLY A 116 35.47 2.54 3.60
C GLY A 116 36.74 3.38 3.41
N VAL A 117 37.40 3.73 4.51
CA VAL A 117 38.64 4.53 4.53
C VAL A 117 39.70 3.93 3.59
N PRO A 118 40.33 4.71 2.68
CA PRO A 118 41.53 4.25 1.99
C PRO A 118 42.74 4.40 2.90
N MET A 119 43.33 3.28 3.33
CA MET A 119 44.71 3.29 3.84
C MET A 119 45.66 3.37 2.64
N THR A 120 46.00 4.58 2.24
CA THR A 120 47.22 4.84 1.46
C THR A 120 47.93 5.98 2.14
N GLU A 121 49.02 5.68 2.85
CA GLU A 121 50.29 6.40 2.80
C GLU A 121 51.24 5.87 3.88
N LEU A 122 52.11 4.94 3.49
CA LEU A 122 53.47 4.91 4.01
C LEU A 122 54.37 4.51 2.84
N GLY A 123 55.01 5.51 2.24
CA GLY A 123 56.08 5.29 1.26
C GLY A 123 57.22 4.47 1.88
N PRO A 124 58.06 3.81 1.06
CA PRO A 124 59.07 2.90 1.58
C PRO A 124 60.13 3.67 2.37
N PRO A 125 60.62 3.15 3.52
CA PRO A 125 61.71 3.79 4.23
C PRO A 125 63.04 3.57 3.49
N PRO A 126 63.99 4.52 3.59
CA PRO A 126 65.29 4.41 2.93
C PRO A 126 66.22 3.51 3.74
N GLY A 127 66.98 2.66 3.05
CA GLY A 127 68.01 1.80 3.62
C GLY A 127 68.28 0.59 2.75
#